data_AF-A0A3M1E301-F1
#
_entry.id   AF-A0A3M1E301-F1
#
_cell.length_a   1.000
_cell.length_b   1.000
_cell.length_c   1.000
_cell.angle_alpha   90.00
_cell.angle_beta   90.00
_cell.angle_gamma   90.00
#
_symmetry.space_group_name_H-M   'P 1'
#
loop_
_entity.id
_entity.type
_entity.pdbx_description
1 polymer ?
#
loop_
_entity_poly.entity_id
_entity_poly.type
_entity_poly.pdbx_seq_one_letter_code
_entity_poly.pdbx_strand_id
1 'polypeptide(L)'
;MTQEEIIAAVRESACFRDESAYLAQQGFEVADRPRLFKRLENEKVRLIFPTRVERIEEGVAVALVCLFDEAAGRNVYAHAIFAGPTVNASLRNLFVPAKQSKPQPGIEGNKAILKFVAWKQAAWTKFLNDELEMGTDRASAIWIENFWKALDRMYGGGNLLEPGSGEVS
;
A
#
# COMPACT_ATOMS: atom_id res chain seq x y z
N MET A 1 7.84 -18.12 -13.12
CA MET A 1 8.69 -17.92 -11.93
C MET A 1 7.89 -18.28 -10.68
N THR A 2 8.55 -18.85 -9.67
CA THR A 2 7.97 -19.06 -8.34
C THR A 2 7.80 -17.73 -7.61
N GLN A 3 6.99 -17.71 -6.55
CA GLN A 3 6.83 -16.51 -5.72
C GLN A 3 8.18 -16.04 -5.13
N GLU A 4 9.02 -16.98 -4.68
CA GLU A 4 10.33 -16.70 -4.12
C GLU A 4 11.30 -16.09 -5.14
N GLU A 5 11.31 -16.63 -6.37
CA GLU A 5 12.09 -16.08 -7.48
C GLU A 5 11.69 -14.64 -7.82
N ILE A 6 10.38 -14.35 -7.80
CA ILE A 6 9.87 -12.99 -8.06
C ILE A 6 10.27 -12.04 -6.93
N ILE A 7 10.16 -12.48 -5.67
CA ILE A 7 10.56 -11.66 -4.50
C ILE A 7 12.06 -11.34 -4.59
N ALA A 8 12.90 -12.34 -4.88
CA ALA A 8 14.34 -12.15 -5.05
C ALA A 8 14.63 -11.17 -6.20
N ALA A 9 14.03 -11.38 -7.37
CA ALA A 9 14.23 -10.52 -8.54
C ALA A 9 13.78 -9.06 -8.29
N VAL A 10 12.70 -8.86 -7.52
CA VAL A 10 12.25 -7.53 -7.10
C VAL A 10 13.28 -6.88 -6.17
N ARG A 11 13.76 -7.59 -5.14
CA ARG A 11 14.75 -7.05 -4.18
C ARG A 11 16.09 -6.72 -4.85
N GLU A 12 16.49 -7.48 -5.85
CA GLU A 12 17.74 -7.26 -6.60
C GLU A 12 17.62 -6.14 -7.65
N SER A 13 16.40 -5.72 -7.99
CA SER A 13 16.17 -4.67 -8.98
C SER A 13 16.70 -3.31 -8.54
N ALA A 14 17.20 -2.51 -9.50
CA ALA A 14 17.70 -1.16 -9.22
C ALA A 14 16.64 -0.27 -8.55
N CYS A 15 15.42 -0.24 -9.08
CA CYS A 15 14.36 0.60 -8.52
C CYS A 15 13.98 0.22 -7.07
N PHE A 16 13.98 -1.07 -6.70
CA PHE A 16 13.78 -1.46 -5.30
C PHE A 16 14.93 -0.98 -4.42
N ARG A 17 16.18 -1.25 -4.82
CA ARG A 17 17.37 -0.91 -4.03
C ARG A 17 17.51 0.59 -3.85
N ASP A 18 17.27 1.37 -4.90
CA ASP A 18 17.38 2.83 -4.86
C ASP A 18 16.31 3.43 -3.93
N GLU A 19 15.05 3.02 -4.06
CA GLU A 19 13.96 3.51 -3.21
C GLU A 19 14.14 3.04 -1.75
N SER A 20 14.54 1.79 -1.54
CA SER A 20 14.83 1.26 -0.20
C SER A 20 16.03 1.94 0.45
N ALA A 21 17.07 2.28 -0.32
CA ALA A 21 18.23 3.01 0.18
C ALA A 21 17.86 4.46 0.54
N TYR A 22 17.02 5.10 -0.26
CA TYR A 22 16.48 6.42 0.04
C TYR A 22 15.64 6.41 1.34
N LEU A 23 14.78 5.41 1.52
CA LEU A 23 14.02 5.22 2.76
C LEU A 23 14.92 4.98 3.97
N ALA A 24 15.98 4.16 3.81
CA ALA A 24 16.95 3.90 4.88
C ALA A 24 17.70 5.16 5.32
N GLN A 25 18.02 6.08 4.39
CA GLN A 25 18.61 7.39 4.73
C GLN A 25 17.71 8.25 5.61
N GLN A 26 16.39 8.04 5.55
CA GLN A 26 15.39 8.71 6.38
C GLN A 26 15.04 7.92 7.64
N GLY A 27 15.77 6.83 7.94
CA GLY A 27 15.56 6.00 9.12
C GLY A 27 14.46 4.94 8.97
N PHE A 28 13.93 4.72 7.76
CA PHE A 28 12.92 3.69 7.51
C PHE A 28 13.55 2.38 7.04
N GLU A 29 13.27 1.30 7.76
CA GLU A 29 13.67 -0.06 7.38
C GLU A 29 12.54 -0.72 6.57
N VAL A 30 12.81 -1.14 5.34
CA VAL A 30 11.87 -1.92 4.52
C VAL A 30 12.08 -3.41 4.81
N ALA A 31 11.01 -4.14 5.09
CA ALA A 31 11.12 -5.58 5.36
C ALA A 31 11.56 -6.37 4.11
N ASP A 32 12.26 -7.48 4.35
CA ASP A 32 12.74 -8.37 3.29
C ASP A 32 11.66 -9.22 2.63
N ARG A 33 10.49 -9.32 3.26
CA ARG A 33 9.35 -10.11 2.78
C ARG A 33 8.16 -9.21 2.52
N PRO A 34 7.47 -9.36 1.38
CA PRO A 34 6.24 -8.62 1.16
C PRO A 34 5.15 -9.15 2.09
N ARG A 35 4.36 -8.23 2.66
CA ARG A 35 3.10 -8.59 3.35
C ARG A 35 2.02 -8.93 2.32
N LEU A 36 2.05 -8.29 1.16
CA LEU A 36 1.09 -8.52 0.07
C LEU A 36 1.81 -8.97 -1.19
N PHE A 37 1.35 -10.09 -1.76
CA PHE A 37 1.76 -10.60 -3.06
C PHE A 37 0.50 -10.92 -3.87
N LYS A 38 0.31 -10.23 -4.99
CA LYS A 38 -0.90 -10.38 -5.81
C LYS A 38 -0.56 -10.42 -7.29
N ARG A 39 -0.92 -11.52 -7.95
CA ARG A 39 -0.96 -11.59 -9.41
C ARG A 39 -2.14 -10.76 -9.94
N LEU A 40 -1.85 -9.93 -10.92
CA LEU A 40 -2.77 -9.01 -11.59
C LEU A 40 -2.95 -9.44 -13.05
N GLU A 41 -3.79 -8.72 -13.79
CA GLU A 41 -3.93 -8.89 -15.24
C GLU A 41 -2.60 -8.58 -15.97
N ASN A 42 -2.47 -9.11 -17.19
CA ASN A 42 -1.33 -8.88 -18.10
C ASN A 42 0.03 -9.33 -17.55
N GLU A 43 0.06 -10.46 -16.85
CA GLU A 43 1.29 -11.10 -16.34
C GLU A 43 2.09 -10.17 -15.42
N LYS A 44 1.38 -9.47 -14.52
CA LYS A 44 1.98 -8.55 -13.57
C LYS A 44 1.78 -9.02 -12.15
N VAL A 45 2.74 -8.73 -11.28
CA VAL A 45 2.64 -9.01 -9.85
C VAL A 45 2.83 -7.72 -9.06
N ARG A 46 1.90 -7.46 -8.15
CA ARG A 46 2.00 -6.41 -7.14
C ARG A 46 2.61 -6.99 -5.87
N LEU A 47 3.66 -6.36 -5.39
CA LEU A 47 4.26 -6.67 -4.10
C LEU A 47 4.20 -5.43 -3.21
N ILE A 48 3.88 -5.61 -1.93
CA ILE A 48 3.95 -4.52 -0.94
C ILE A 48 4.74 -5.00 0.26
N PHE A 49 5.88 -4.36 0.49
CA PHE A 49 6.79 -4.61 1.60
C PHE A 49 6.47 -3.62 2.72
N PRO A 50 6.22 -4.08 3.96
CA PRO A 50 6.02 -3.17 5.08
C PRO A 50 7.34 -2.42 5.39
N THR A 51 7.22 -1.18 5.85
CA THR A 51 8.32 -0.55 6.60
C THR A 51 8.16 -0.83 8.09
N ARG A 52 9.25 -0.79 8.84
CA ARG A 52 9.22 -0.84 10.30
C ARG A 52 8.81 0.54 10.83
N VAL A 53 7.51 0.73 11.00
CA VAL A 53 6.91 1.95 11.56
C VAL A 53 6.07 1.59 12.78
N GLU A 54 6.29 2.31 13.87
CA GLU A 54 5.53 2.15 15.12
C GLU A 54 4.70 3.40 15.44
N ARG A 55 5.19 4.57 15.01
CA ARG A 55 4.54 5.87 15.20
C ARG A 55 4.20 6.50 13.86
N ILE A 56 2.96 6.96 13.72
CA ILE A 56 2.45 7.60 12.50
C ILE A 56 2.51 9.11 12.65
N GLU A 57 3.10 9.75 11.64
CA GLU A 57 3.08 11.19 11.41
C GLU A 57 2.91 11.43 9.90
N GLU A 58 2.53 12.64 9.49
CA GLU A 58 2.38 12.93 8.06
C GLU A 58 3.72 12.77 7.34
N GLY A 59 3.72 12.04 6.22
CA GLY A 59 4.94 11.83 5.44
C GLY A 59 5.82 10.67 5.92
N VAL A 60 5.45 9.96 7.00
CA VAL A 60 6.13 8.72 7.41
C VAL A 60 5.90 7.62 6.37
N ALA A 61 6.97 6.93 5.94
CA ALA A 61 6.84 5.81 5.02
C ALA A 61 6.31 4.57 5.77
N VAL A 62 5.20 4.00 5.29
CA VAL A 62 4.50 2.86 5.91
C VAL A 62 4.65 1.55 5.12
N ALA A 63 4.99 1.65 3.83
CA ALA A 63 5.24 0.50 2.98
C ALA A 63 6.00 0.91 1.70
N LEU A 64 6.53 -0.08 0.98
CA LEU A 64 7.12 0.05 -0.34
C LEU A 64 6.34 -0.83 -1.33
N VAL A 65 5.73 -0.22 -2.35
CA VAL A 65 4.97 -0.94 -3.38
C VAL A 65 5.80 -1.13 -4.65
N CYS A 66 5.80 -2.36 -5.17
CA CYS A 66 6.50 -2.73 -6.41
C CYS A 66 5.53 -3.28 -7.46
N LEU A 67 5.88 -3.16 -8.73
CA LEU A 67 5.18 -3.82 -9.84
C LEU A 67 6.16 -4.67 -10.64
N PHE A 68 6.08 -5.98 -10.52
CA PHE A 68 6.87 -6.90 -11.30
C PHE A 68 6.14 -7.29 -12.60
N ASP A 69 6.89 -7.35 -13.69
CA ASP A 69 6.46 -7.79 -15.01
C ASP A 69 6.95 -9.22 -15.24
N GLU A 70 6.08 -10.21 -15.13
CA GLU A 70 6.45 -11.62 -15.31
C GLU A 70 6.87 -11.91 -16.75
N ALA A 71 6.21 -11.28 -17.74
CA ALA A 71 6.53 -11.43 -19.15
C ALA A 71 7.94 -10.95 -19.48
N ALA A 72 8.34 -9.82 -18.90
CA ALA A 72 9.66 -9.21 -19.12
C ALA A 72 10.71 -9.61 -18.07
N GLY A 73 10.34 -10.39 -17.04
CA GLY A 73 11.22 -10.81 -15.96
C GLY A 73 11.87 -9.65 -15.19
N ARG A 74 11.18 -8.51 -15.02
CA ARG A 74 11.77 -7.31 -14.39
C ARG A 74 10.80 -6.55 -13.48
N ASN A 75 11.36 -5.87 -12.47
CA ASN A 75 10.60 -4.89 -11.70
C ASN A 75 10.43 -3.60 -12.51
N VAL A 76 9.20 -3.14 -12.67
CA VAL A 76 8.84 -1.95 -13.45
C VAL A 76 9.08 -0.69 -12.63
N TYR A 77 8.69 -0.68 -11.35
CA TYR A 77 8.90 0.43 -10.43
C TYR A 77 8.83 -0.05 -8.98
N ALA A 78 9.37 0.77 -8.08
CA ALA A 78 9.16 0.72 -6.65
C ALA A 78 8.86 2.14 -6.14
N HIS A 79 7.89 2.29 -5.25
CA HIS A 79 7.53 3.59 -4.66
C HIS A 79 7.08 3.45 -3.21
N ALA A 80 7.53 4.36 -2.35
CA ALA A 80 7.06 4.44 -0.99
C ALA A 80 5.56 4.79 -0.92
N ILE A 81 4.90 4.21 0.07
CA ILE A 81 3.58 4.58 0.53
C ILE A 81 3.77 5.36 1.83
N PHE A 82 3.30 6.60 1.86
CA PHE A 82 3.41 7.46 3.04
C PHE A 82 2.09 7.53 3.82
N ALA A 83 2.16 7.75 5.13
CA ALA A 83 1.04 8.20 5.94
C ALA A 83 0.65 9.65 5.59
N GLY A 84 -0.56 10.06 5.96
CA GLY A 84 -1.12 11.36 5.63
C GLY A 84 -2.36 11.29 4.72
N PRO A 85 -3.01 12.42 4.43
CA PRO A 85 -4.26 12.47 3.69
C PRO A 85 -4.04 12.36 2.18
N THR A 86 -2.83 12.65 1.69
CA THR A 86 -2.53 12.65 0.26
C THR A 86 -2.24 11.23 -0.23
N VAL A 87 -2.79 10.85 -1.37
CA VAL A 87 -2.44 9.57 -2.00
C VAL A 87 -1.08 9.63 -2.67
N ASN A 88 -0.36 8.50 -2.60
CA ASN A 88 0.95 8.33 -3.22
C ASN A 88 0.87 8.58 -4.72
N ALA A 89 1.96 9.08 -5.30
CA ALA A 89 2.04 9.39 -6.73
C ALA A 89 1.58 8.23 -7.64
N SER A 90 1.82 6.98 -7.21
CA SER A 90 1.42 5.77 -7.94
C SER A 90 -0.09 5.58 -8.10
N LEU A 91 -0.92 6.19 -7.25
CA LEU A 91 -2.39 6.17 -7.33
C LEU A 91 -2.98 7.47 -7.89
N ARG A 92 -2.18 8.55 -8.00
CA ARG A 92 -2.65 9.84 -8.54
C ARG A 92 -2.99 9.78 -10.03
N ASN A 93 -2.46 8.79 -10.75
CA ASN A 93 -2.63 8.62 -12.19
C ASN A 93 -3.81 7.73 -12.58
N LEU A 94 -4.96 7.88 -11.90
CA LEU A 94 -6.25 7.23 -12.24
C LEU A 94 -6.67 7.41 -13.72
N PHE A 95 -6.13 8.43 -14.39
CA PHE A 95 -6.47 8.83 -15.76
C PHE A 95 -5.36 8.58 -16.79
N VAL A 96 -4.27 7.89 -16.45
CA VAL A 96 -3.25 7.50 -17.43
C VAL A 96 -3.68 6.20 -18.16
N PRO A 97 -3.67 6.11 -19.50
CA PRO A 97 -4.39 5.07 -20.23
C PRO A 97 -3.80 3.65 -20.14
N ALA A 98 -4.70 2.66 -20.16
CA ALA A 98 -4.62 1.23 -20.55
C ALA A 98 -3.50 0.31 -20.00
N LYS A 99 -2.35 0.82 -19.55
CA LYS A 99 -1.18 0.00 -19.17
C LYS A 99 -0.97 -0.12 -17.66
N GLN A 100 -1.80 0.52 -16.84
CA GLN A 100 -1.67 0.42 -15.39
C GLN A 100 -2.29 -0.89 -14.89
N SER A 101 -1.49 -1.72 -14.22
CA SER A 101 -1.97 -2.93 -13.55
C SER A 101 -2.80 -2.54 -12.34
N LYS A 102 -4.12 -2.57 -12.53
CA LYS A 102 -5.11 -2.23 -11.51
C LYS A 102 -5.13 -3.27 -10.39
N PRO A 103 -5.54 -2.89 -9.18
CA PRO A 103 -5.66 -3.84 -8.06
C PRO A 103 -6.71 -4.94 -8.33
N GLN A 104 -7.71 -4.63 -9.16
CA GLN A 104 -8.78 -5.53 -9.60
C GLN A 104 -9.05 -5.30 -11.09
N PRO A 105 -9.60 -6.29 -11.81
CA PRO A 105 -9.90 -6.17 -13.24
C PRO A 105 -10.96 -5.08 -13.53
N GLY A 106 -10.88 -4.48 -14.72
CA GLY A 106 -11.94 -3.63 -15.27
C GLY A 106 -12.31 -2.39 -14.43
N ILE A 107 -13.60 -2.18 -14.21
CA ILE A 107 -14.18 -1.03 -13.48
C ILE A 107 -13.97 -1.18 -11.96
N GLU A 108 -13.97 -2.41 -11.45
CA GLU A 108 -13.78 -2.67 -10.02
C GLU A 108 -12.38 -2.24 -9.55
N GLY A 109 -11.37 -2.32 -10.42
CA GLY A 109 -10.05 -1.75 -10.16
C GLY A 109 -10.07 -0.25 -9.90
N ASN A 110 -10.85 0.51 -10.69
CA ASN A 110 -10.98 1.96 -10.51
C ASN A 110 -11.75 2.28 -9.21
N LYS A 111 -12.83 1.54 -8.95
CA LYS A 111 -13.61 1.68 -7.70
C LYS A 111 -12.75 1.38 -6.47
N ALA A 112 -11.92 0.34 -6.52
CA ALA A 112 -11.04 -0.04 -5.42
C ALA A 112 -10.00 1.06 -5.12
N ILE A 113 -9.40 1.66 -6.15
CA ILE A 113 -8.48 2.81 -5.99
C ILE A 113 -9.21 4.00 -5.38
N LEU A 114 -10.37 4.40 -5.92
CA LEU A 114 -11.15 5.52 -5.39
C LEU A 114 -11.59 5.30 -3.94
N LYS A 115 -12.03 4.08 -3.60
CA LYS A 115 -12.38 3.70 -2.23
C LYS A 115 -11.16 3.78 -1.31
N PHE A 116 -9.98 3.38 -1.76
CA PHE A 116 -8.75 3.49 -0.97
C PHE A 116 -8.32 4.95 -0.78
N VAL A 117 -8.46 5.81 -1.80
CA VAL A 117 -8.21 7.26 -1.69
C VAL A 117 -9.14 7.87 -0.64
N ALA A 118 -10.44 7.61 -0.75
CA ALA A 118 -11.44 8.10 0.20
C ALA A 118 -11.18 7.58 1.62
N TRP A 119 -10.84 6.29 1.75
CA TRP A 119 -10.45 5.69 3.02
C TRP A 119 -9.22 6.40 3.62
N LYS A 120 -8.17 6.67 2.83
CA LYS A 120 -6.95 7.31 3.33
C LYS A 120 -7.23 8.71 3.89
N GLN A 121 -8.07 9.49 3.20
CA GLN A 121 -8.52 10.80 3.66
C GLN A 121 -9.31 10.70 4.98
N ALA A 122 -10.30 9.80 5.05
CA ALA A 122 -11.12 9.61 6.25
C ALA A 122 -10.31 9.06 7.44
N ALA A 123 -9.42 8.10 7.18
CA ALA A 123 -8.55 7.50 8.18
C ALA A 123 -7.55 8.51 8.74
N TRP A 124 -7.08 9.46 7.93
CA TRP A 124 -6.22 10.53 8.42
C TRP A 124 -6.97 11.48 9.37
N THR A 125 -8.16 11.95 8.99
CA THR A 125 -8.98 12.78 9.88
C THR A 125 -9.29 12.06 11.19
N LYS A 126 -9.62 10.76 11.11
CA LYS A 126 -9.85 9.95 12.30
C LYS A 126 -8.59 9.85 13.17
N PHE A 127 -7.42 9.60 12.57
CA PHE A 127 -6.16 9.52 13.31
C PHE A 127 -5.87 10.80 14.09
N LEU A 128 -6.09 11.98 13.50
CA LEU A 128 -5.88 13.25 14.19
C LEU A 128 -6.79 13.41 15.42
N ASN A 129 -8.04 12.94 15.35
CA ASN A 129 -8.94 12.95 16.50
C ASN A 129 -8.53 11.90 17.53
N ASP A 130 -8.25 10.67 17.09
CA ASP A 130 -7.81 9.58 17.95
C ASP A 130 -6.52 9.98 18.70
N GLU A 131 -5.56 10.61 18.03
CA GLU A 131 -4.32 11.08 18.65
C GLU A 131 -4.57 12.04 19.82
N LEU A 132 -5.53 12.96 19.69
CA LEU A 132 -5.91 13.89 20.76
C LEU A 132 -6.58 13.18 21.94
N GLU A 133 -7.37 12.14 21.68
CA GLU A 133 -8.15 11.43 22.71
C GLU A 133 -7.35 10.35 23.43
N MET A 134 -6.51 9.60 22.72
CA MET A 134 -5.87 8.38 23.24
C MET A 134 -4.34 8.36 23.10
N GLY A 135 -3.73 9.44 22.60
CA GLY A 135 -2.29 9.58 22.42
C GLY A 135 -1.77 8.95 21.13
N THR A 136 -0.62 9.44 20.67
CA THR A 136 -0.04 9.09 19.36
C THR A 136 0.22 7.59 19.21
N ASP A 137 0.75 6.90 20.22
CA ASP A 137 1.15 5.50 20.09
C ASP A 137 -0.05 4.59 19.79
N ARG A 138 -1.16 4.77 20.52
CA ARG A 138 -2.38 3.98 20.32
C ARG A 138 -3.09 4.35 19.02
N ALA A 139 -3.18 5.64 18.69
CA ALA A 139 -3.72 6.10 17.41
C ALA A 139 -2.91 5.55 16.23
N SER A 140 -1.58 5.50 16.35
CA SER A 140 -0.66 4.98 15.33
C SER A 140 -0.88 3.49 15.08
N ALA A 141 -0.95 2.70 16.16
CA ALA A 141 -1.20 1.26 16.05
C ALA A 141 -2.53 0.96 15.33
N ILE A 142 -3.61 1.69 15.69
CA ILE A 142 -4.92 1.56 15.05
C ILE A 142 -4.87 1.97 13.57
N TRP A 143 -4.17 3.05 13.25
CA TRP A 143 -4.06 3.51 11.86
C TRP A 143 -3.29 2.51 11.00
N ILE A 144 -2.15 2.00 11.48
CA ILE A 144 -1.32 0.99 10.79
C ILE A 144 -2.13 -0.29 10.54
N GLU A 145 -2.85 -0.79 11.55
CA GLU A 145 -3.70 -1.96 11.41
C GLU A 145 -4.79 -1.74 10.34
N ASN A 146 -5.47 -0.59 10.37
CA ASN A 146 -6.52 -0.28 9.42
C ASN A 146 -5.99 -0.03 8.00
N PHE A 147 -4.80 0.54 7.87
CA PHE A 147 -4.10 0.69 6.59
C PHE A 147 -3.93 -0.66 5.89
N TRP A 148 -3.45 -1.64 6.65
CA TRP A 148 -3.24 -2.98 6.15
C TRP A 148 -4.55 -3.69 5.80
N LYS A 149 -5.59 -3.58 6.64
CA LYS A 149 -6.95 -4.06 6.31
C LYS A 149 -7.48 -3.42 5.03
N ALA A 150 -7.23 -2.13 4.82
CA ALA A 150 -7.69 -1.42 3.64
C ALA A 150 -6.98 -1.88 2.36
N LEU A 151 -5.66 -2.10 2.43
CA LEU A 151 -4.90 -2.70 1.33
C LEU A 151 -5.37 -4.13 1.01
N ASP A 152 -5.57 -4.96 2.03
CA ASP A 152 -6.03 -6.34 1.86
C ASP A 152 -7.41 -6.37 1.16
N ARG A 153 -8.32 -5.46 1.50
CA ARG A 153 -9.61 -5.31 0.81
C ARG A 153 -9.45 -4.83 -0.63
N MET A 154 -8.60 -3.82 -0.86
CA MET A 154 -8.35 -3.25 -2.19
C MET A 154 -7.89 -4.32 -3.19
N TYR A 155 -7.00 -5.23 -2.77
CA TYR A 155 -6.45 -6.30 -3.63
C TYR A 155 -7.15 -7.66 -3.50
N GLY A 156 -7.92 -7.86 -2.43
CA GLY A 156 -8.68 -9.08 -2.14
C GLY A 156 -10.07 -9.14 -2.78
N GLY A 157 -10.56 -8.06 -3.38
CA GLY A 157 -11.92 -8.00 -3.94
C GLY A 157 -13.00 -7.61 -2.92
N GLY A 158 -12.61 -7.14 -1.74
CA GLY A 158 -13.53 -6.75 -0.68
C GLY A 158 -14.09 -5.33 -0.89
N ASN A 159 -15.38 -5.13 -0.63
CA ASN A 159 -15.96 -3.80 -0.56
C ASN A 159 -15.39 -3.05 0.66
N LEU A 160 -14.66 -1.96 0.42
CA LEU A 160 -14.35 -0.97 1.45
C LEU A 160 -15.65 -0.20 1.74
N LEU A 161 -16.26 -0.53 2.89
CA LEU A 161 -17.37 0.06 3.69
C LEU A 161 -18.18 -1.15 4.21
N GLU A 162 -18.39 -1.35 5.53
CA GLU A 162 -19.06 -0.42 6.44
C GLU A 162 -18.28 -0.10 7.73
N PRO A 163 -18.23 1.17 8.14
CA PRO A 163 -18.15 1.58 9.53
C PRO A 163 -19.58 1.63 10.10
N GLY A 164 -19.88 0.75 11.06
CA GLY A 164 -21.09 0.86 11.88
C GLY A 164 -22.22 -0.10 11.52
N SER A 165 -22.17 -1.30 12.09
CA SER A 165 -23.35 -1.99 12.60
C SER A 165 -22.99 -2.51 13.98
N GLY A 166 -23.15 -1.63 14.97
CA GLY A 166 -23.47 -2.09 16.30
C GLY A 166 -24.85 -2.70 16.22
N GLU A 167 -24.93 -4.03 16.20
CA GLU A 167 -26.12 -4.72 16.65
C GLU A 167 -25.81 -5.39 17.98
N VAL A 168 -26.63 -4.96 18.94
CA VAL A 168 -26.79 -5.52 20.27
C VAL A 168 -27.09 -7.00 20.15
N SER A 169 -26.43 -7.80 20.98
CA SER A 169 -26.98 -9.05 21.50
C SER A 169 -26.71 -9.08 22.99
#